data_AF-A0A645FLS6-F1
#
_entry.id   AF-A0A645FLS6-F1
#
_cell.length_a   1.000
_cell.length_b   1.000
_cell.length_c   1.000
_cell.angle_alpha   90.00
_cell.angle_beta   90.00
_cell.angle_gamma   90.00
#
_symmetry.space_group_name_H-M   'P 1'
#
loop_
_entity.id
_entity.type
_entity.pdbx_description
1 polymer ?
#
loop_
_entity_poly.entity_id
_entity_poly.type
_entity_poly.pdbx_seq_one_letter_code
_entity_poly.pdbx_strand_id
1 'polypeptide(L)'
;MPYSASFPATIVINGCLLKARGNVDLPANLIQSIAGTWYIFAVRTPGSTTFTLTANTTSAESTNQRLVGEVYYTGDISYIECYLNPKSKLSDPDYESAWFAVTSQGTYVRAHNLGVTPSLITLVWCLTAGTTYQVPVTVVVSTAPTQGEYNPLYADESNITVITGNSASYDATCHSRVAQSTAGYYKIRAYK
;
A
#
# COMPACT_ATOMS: atom_id res chain seq x y z
N MET A 1 -1.95 -24.07 3.07
CA MET A 1 -2.17 -23.08 4.15
C MET A 1 -2.02 -23.78 5.49
N PRO A 2 -1.03 -23.40 6.31
CA PRO A 2 -0.77 -24.07 7.58
C PRO A 2 -1.93 -23.85 8.55
N TYR A 3 -2.26 -24.88 9.31
CA TYR A 3 -3.32 -24.86 10.31
C TYR A 3 -2.81 -24.40 11.67
N SER A 4 -3.54 -23.49 12.28
CA SER A 4 -3.40 -23.10 13.69
C SER A 4 -4.75 -23.24 14.39
N ALA A 5 -4.79 -23.96 15.50
CA ALA A 5 -6.03 -24.11 16.27
C ALA A 5 -6.47 -22.79 16.92
N SER A 6 -5.51 -21.95 17.32
CA SER A 6 -5.77 -20.63 17.91
C SER A 6 -6.15 -19.57 16.88
N PHE A 7 -5.60 -19.69 15.67
CA PHE A 7 -5.83 -18.75 14.56
C PHE A 7 -6.10 -19.51 13.26
N PRO A 8 -7.24 -20.22 13.16
CA PRO A 8 -7.55 -21.01 11.98
C PRO A 8 -7.77 -20.08 10.80
N ALA A 9 -7.29 -20.49 9.62
CA ALA A 9 -7.52 -19.73 8.40
C ALA A 9 -9.03 -19.58 8.17
N THR A 10 -9.47 -18.34 8.01
CA THR A 10 -10.87 -17.98 7.76
C THR A 10 -10.97 -17.08 6.56
N ILE A 11 -12.02 -17.26 5.77
CA ILE A 11 -12.26 -16.48 4.56
C ILE A 11 -13.76 -16.40 4.30
N VAL A 12 -14.21 -15.25 3.78
CA VAL A 12 -15.59 -15.09 3.31
C VAL A 12 -15.60 -15.28 1.80
N ILE A 13 -16.43 -16.20 1.31
CA ILE A 13 -16.62 -16.46 -0.11
C ILE A 13 -18.10 -16.41 -0.41
N ASN A 14 -18.52 -15.50 -1.29
CA ASN A 14 -19.92 -15.32 -1.68
C ASN A 14 -20.85 -15.18 -0.45
N GLY A 15 -20.47 -14.30 0.49
CA GLY A 15 -21.23 -14.02 1.72
C GLY A 15 -21.17 -15.11 2.79
N CYS A 16 -20.49 -16.23 2.56
CA CYS A 16 -20.38 -17.32 3.53
C CYS A 16 -19.01 -17.32 4.20
N LEU A 17 -18.98 -17.25 5.53
CA LEU A 17 -17.76 -17.43 6.32
C LEU A 17 -17.37 -18.91 6.35
N LEU A 18 -16.14 -19.20 5.94
CA LEU A 18 -15.55 -20.54 5.93
C LEU A 18 -14.33 -20.57 6.85
N LYS A 19 -14.13 -21.70 7.52
CA LYS A 19 -13.06 -21.90 8.49
C LYS A 19 -12.37 -23.22 8.22
N ALA A 20 -11.05 -23.18 8.05
CA ALA A 20 -10.24 -24.36 7.90
C ALA A 20 -10.27 -25.20 9.19
N ARG A 21 -10.41 -26.52 9.05
CA ARG A 21 -10.38 -27.50 10.16
C ARG A 21 -9.08 -28.31 10.25
N GLY A 22 -8.14 -28.02 9.35
CA GLY A 22 -6.84 -28.66 9.22
C GLY A 22 -6.03 -27.90 8.16
N ASN A 23 -4.87 -28.43 7.79
CA ASN A 23 -4.09 -27.85 6.69
C ASN A 23 -4.95 -27.84 5.42
N VAL A 24 -4.98 -26.71 4.72
CA VAL A 24 -5.65 -26.62 3.42
C VAL A 24 -4.56 -26.56 2.36
N ASP A 25 -4.23 -27.71 1.81
CA ASP A 25 -3.16 -27.84 0.83
C ASP A 25 -3.71 -27.68 -0.58
N LEU A 26 -2.89 -27.10 -1.47
CA LEU A 26 -3.20 -27.08 -2.88
C LEU A 26 -3.07 -28.52 -3.40
N PRO A 27 -4.11 -29.09 -4.05
CA PRO A 27 -4.01 -30.41 -4.63
C PRO A 27 -2.78 -30.54 -5.53
N ALA A 28 -2.10 -31.68 -5.43
CA ALA A 28 -0.95 -31.98 -6.28
C ALA A 28 -1.36 -31.93 -7.76
N ASN A 29 -0.39 -31.61 -8.62
CA ASN A 29 -0.54 -31.59 -10.07
C ASN A 29 -1.46 -30.51 -10.66
N LEU A 30 -1.89 -29.52 -9.87
CA LEU A 30 -2.62 -28.36 -10.41
C LEU A 30 -1.73 -27.38 -11.17
N ILE A 31 -0.44 -27.28 -10.81
CA ILE A 31 0.52 -26.33 -11.41
C ILE A 31 1.68 -27.14 -11.99
N GLN A 32 1.58 -27.55 -13.25
CA GLN A 32 2.60 -28.41 -13.87
C GLN A 32 2.78 -28.27 -15.38
N SER A 33 1.83 -27.67 -16.10
CA SER A 33 1.80 -27.84 -17.56
C SER A 33 2.41 -26.67 -18.35
N ILE A 34 2.47 -25.47 -17.77
CA ILE A 34 2.85 -24.26 -18.51
C ILE A 34 3.64 -23.33 -17.59
N ALA A 35 4.80 -22.89 -18.08
CA ALA A 35 5.56 -21.83 -17.44
C ALA A 35 4.77 -20.52 -17.48
N GLY A 36 4.56 -19.88 -16.33
CA GLY A 36 3.77 -18.67 -16.24
C GLY A 36 3.18 -18.44 -14.86
N THR A 37 2.36 -17.40 -14.77
CA THR A 37 1.63 -17.04 -13.55
C THR A 37 0.44 -17.96 -13.35
N TRP A 38 0.34 -18.55 -12.17
CA TRP A 38 -0.78 -19.35 -11.71
C TRP A 38 -1.42 -18.66 -10.51
N TYR A 39 -2.71 -18.38 -10.63
CA TYR A 39 -3.53 -17.74 -9.61
C TYR A 39 -4.17 -18.79 -8.71
N ILE A 40 -4.01 -18.63 -7.40
CA ILE A 40 -4.50 -19.57 -6.39
C ILE A 40 -5.84 -19.07 -5.85
N PHE A 41 -6.85 -19.93 -5.89
CA PHE A 41 -8.19 -19.61 -5.42
C PHE A 41 -8.58 -20.48 -4.23
N ALA A 42 -9.22 -19.88 -3.23
CA ALA A 42 -10.02 -20.61 -2.27
C ALA A 42 -11.39 -20.91 -2.88
N VAL A 43 -11.86 -22.15 -2.73
CA VAL A 43 -13.11 -22.63 -3.32
C VAL A 43 -14.08 -23.05 -2.24
N ARG A 44 -15.31 -22.55 -2.34
CA ARG A 44 -16.43 -22.95 -1.51
C ARG A 44 -17.27 -24.00 -2.22
N THR A 45 -17.45 -25.15 -1.57
CA THR A 45 -18.55 -26.07 -1.91
C THR A 45 -19.81 -25.62 -1.18
N PRO A 46 -20.95 -25.42 -1.88
CA PRO A 46 -22.22 -25.09 -1.21
C PRO A 46 -22.56 -26.07 -0.08
N GLY A 47 -23.00 -25.55 1.06
CA GLY A 47 -23.27 -26.34 2.27
C GLY A 47 -22.02 -26.69 3.11
N SER A 48 -20.81 -26.39 2.63
CA SER A 48 -19.59 -26.56 3.40
C SER A 48 -19.37 -25.44 4.42
N THR A 49 -18.72 -25.79 5.53
CA THR A 49 -18.19 -24.83 6.53
C THR A 49 -16.66 -24.61 6.39
N THR A 50 -16.03 -25.29 5.43
CA THR A 50 -14.60 -25.18 5.08
C THR A 50 -14.44 -24.87 3.59
N PHE A 51 -13.21 -24.60 3.16
CA PHE A 51 -12.83 -24.37 1.76
C PHE A 51 -11.69 -25.31 1.34
N THR A 52 -11.48 -25.41 0.03
CA THR A 52 -10.32 -26.06 -0.61
C THR A 52 -9.55 -25.04 -1.44
N LEU A 53 -8.41 -25.43 -2.02
CA LEU A 53 -7.65 -24.60 -2.94
C LEU A 53 -7.71 -25.16 -4.37
N THR A 54 -7.65 -24.27 -5.36
CA THR A 54 -7.41 -24.60 -6.77
C THR A 54 -6.45 -23.59 -7.39
N ALA A 55 -5.96 -23.85 -8.60
CA ALA A 55 -5.13 -22.93 -9.37
C ALA A 55 -5.65 -22.77 -10.80
N ASN A 56 -5.57 -21.55 -11.36
CA ASN A 56 -5.91 -21.24 -12.75
C ASN A 56 -4.83 -20.35 -13.37
N THR A 57 -4.77 -20.30 -14.70
CA THR A 57 -3.90 -19.36 -15.45
C THR A 57 -4.52 -17.98 -15.63
N THR A 58 -5.71 -17.73 -15.05
CA THR A 58 -6.44 -16.46 -15.10
C THR A 58 -6.78 -15.99 -13.70
N SER A 59 -6.72 -14.68 -13.44
CA SER A 59 -7.05 -14.08 -12.14
C SER A 59 -8.56 -13.90 -11.90
N ALA A 60 -9.41 -14.17 -12.90
CA ALA A 60 -10.85 -13.96 -12.81
C ALA A 60 -11.50 -14.88 -11.76
N GLU A 61 -12.17 -14.30 -10.77
CA GLU A 61 -12.96 -15.05 -9.78
C GLU A 61 -14.24 -15.60 -10.41
N SER A 62 -14.51 -16.89 -10.17
CA SER A 62 -15.80 -17.52 -10.48
C SER A 62 -16.74 -17.52 -9.27
N THR A 63 -18.01 -17.83 -9.48
CA THR A 63 -18.98 -18.02 -8.40
C THR A 63 -18.46 -19.05 -7.39
N ASN A 64 -18.48 -18.70 -6.10
CA ASN A 64 -17.94 -19.52 -5.00
C ASN A 64 -16.41 -19.69 -5.01
N GLN A 65 -15.68 -18.82 -5.67
CA GLN A 65 -14.22 -18.75 -5.58
C GLN A 65 -13.77 -17.38 -5.09
N ARG A 66 -12.61 -17.35 -4.45
CA ARG A 66 -11.92 -16.12 -4.05
C ARG A 66 -10.44 -16.26 -4.37
N LEU A 67 -9.87 -15.27 -5.04
CA LEU A 67 -8.45 -15.19 -5.32
C LEU A 67 -7.69 -14.90 -4.01
N VAL A 68 -6.69 -15.73 -3.69
CA VAL A 68 -5.95 -15.66 -2.41
C VAL A 68 -4.45 -15.48 -2.57
N GLY A 69 -3.93 -15.62 -3.79
CA GLY A 69 -2.52 -15.43 -4.09
C GLY A 69 -2.17 -15.84 -5.52
N GLU A 70 -0.89 -15.81 -5.83
CA GLU A 70 -0.34 -16.24 -7.12
C GLU A 70 1.05 -16.88 -6.94
N VAL A 71 1.46 -17.66 -7.94
CA VAL A 71 2.81 -18.18 -8.06
C VAL A 71 3.31 -18.04 -9.50
N TYR A 72 4.63 -17.94 -9.68
CA TYR A 72 5.24 -18.07 -11.00
C TYR A 72 5.96 -19.41 -11.10
N TYR A 73 5.54 -20.22 -12.09
CA TYR A 73 6.06 -21.56 -12.32
C TYR A 73 6.94 -21.60 -13.57
N THR A 74 8.08 -22.25 -13.50
CA THR A 74 9.02 -22.42 -14.65
C THR A 74 9.58 -23.86 -14.73
N GLY A 75 8.86 -24.84 -14.20
CA GLY A 75 9.39 -26.18 -13.89
C GLY A 75 9.54 -26.38 -12.37
N ASP A 76 9.88 -25.30 -11.67
CA ASP A 76 9.81 -25.14 -10.22
C ASP A 76 9.04 -23.85 -9.88
N ILE A 77 8.61 -23.71 -8.63
CA ILE A 77 8.01 -22.46 -8.13
C ILE A 77 9.13 -21.47 -7.83
N SER A 78 9.15 -20.35 -8.56
CA SER A 78 10.18 -19.29 -8.43
C SER A 78 9.68 -18.05 -7.69
N TYR A 79 8.36 -17.87 -7.61
CA TYR A 79 7.71 -16.75 -6.95
C TYR A 79 6.41 -17.22 -6.31
N ILE A 80 6.08 -16.68 -5.13
CA ILE A 80 4.82 -16.92 -4.41
C ILE A 80 4.40 -15.59 -3.78
N GLU A 81 3.16 -15.16 -4.03
CA GLU A 81 2.52 -14.06 -3.32
C GLU A 81 1.21 -14.53 -2.69
N CYS A 82 0.97 -14.11 -1.44
CA CYS A 82 -0.30 -14.31 -0.74
C CYS A 82 -0.96 -12.94 -0.54
N TYR A 83 -2.15 -12.76 -1.10
CA TYR A 83 -2.88 -11.48 -1.00
C TYR A 83 -3.58 -11.30 0.34
N LEU A 84 -3.72 -12.39 1.11
CA LEU A 84 -4.35 -12.39 2.44
C LEU A 84 -3.35 -12.19 3.57
N ASN A 85 -2.05 -12.24 3.28
CA ASN A 85 -1.07 -11.82 4.26
C ASN A 85 -1.17 -10.30 4.34
N PRO A 86 -1.59 -9.70 5.49
CA PRO A 86 -1.51 -8.26 5.63
C PRO A 86 -0.05 -7.90 5.38
N LYS A 87 0.24 -7.23 4.27
CA LYS A 87 1.60 -6.78 3.97
C LYS A 87 2.00 -6.00 5.22
N SER A 88 3.04 -6.44 5.91
CA SER A 88 3.50 -5.85 7.18
C SER A 88 3.99 -4.40 7.02
N LYS A 89 3.88 -3.89 5.79
CA LYS A 89 4.18 -2.56 5.29
C LYS A 89 3.08 -2.24 4.30
N LEU A 90 2.75 -0.95 4.14
CA LEU A 90 2.00 -0.51 2.96
C LEU A 90 2.65 -1.13 1.72
N SER A 91 1.84 -1.43 0.69
CA SER A 91 2.39 -1.78 -0.62
C SER A 91 3.43 -0.75 -1.06
N ASP A 92 4.27 -1.08 -2.02
CA ASP A 92 5.12 -0.03 -2.60
C ASP A 92 4.21 1.05 -3.21
N PRO A 93 4.58 2.34 -3.08
CA PRO A 93 3.77 3.41 -3.63
C PRO A 93 3.72 3.33 -5.15
N ASP A 94 2.54 3.54 -5.72
CA ASP A 94 2.34 3.65 -7.17
C ASP A 94 3.11 4.85 -7.76
N TYR A 95 3.36 5.87 -6.94
CA TYR A 95 4.22 7.00 -7.26
C TYR A 95 5.11 7.37 -6.06
N GLU A 96 6.42 7.46 -6.28
CA GLU A 96 7.37 8.04 -5.32
C GLU A 96 8.21 9.13 -5.99
N SER A 97 8.29 10.31 -5.37
CA SER A 97 9.18 11.37 -5.84
C SER A 97 10.63 11.13 -5.42
N ALA A 98 11.59 11.65 -6.17
CA ALA A 98 12.93 11.91 -5.63
C ALA A 98 12.83 12.88 -4.43
N TRP A 99 13.86 12.92 -3.59
CA TRP A 99 13.98 13.97 -2.58
C TRP A 99 14.13 15.33 -3.27
N PHE A 100 13.38 16.33 -2.83
CA PHE A 100 13.45 17.69 -3.39
C PHE A 100 13.56 18.72 -2.28
N ALA A 101 14.42 19.72 -2.50
CA ALA A 101 14.63 20.80 -1.54
C ALA A 101 13.37 21.66 -1.39
N VAL A 102 13.10 22.07 -0.17
CA VAL A 102 11.98 22.93 0.19
C VAL A 102 12.40 23.99 1.20
N THR A 103 11.75 25.15 1.10
CA THR A 103 11.82 26.28 2.04
C THR A 103 10.41 26.73 2.40
N SER A 104 10.29 27.58 3.41
CA SER A 104 9.05 28.30 3.74
C SER A 104 8.51 29.08 2.53
N GLN A 105 7.20 29.32 2.53
CA GLN A 105 6.49 30.07 1.48
C GLN A 105 6.61 29.47 0.06
N GLY A 106 6.82 28.16 -0.03
CA GLY A 106 7.00 27.44 -1.28
C GLY A 106 5.75 26.66 -1.71
N THR A 107 5.53 26.59 -3.01
CA THR A 107 4.55 25.71 -3.64
C THR A 107 5.27 24.75 -4.57
N TYR A 108 5.14 23.44 -4.34
CA TYR A 108 5.86 22.40 -5.06
C TYR A 108 4.88 21.45 -5.72
N VAL A 109 4.81 21.48 -7.05
CA VAL A 109 3.91 20.64 -7.85
C VAL A 109 4.69 19.44 -8.41
N ARG A 110 4.13 18.25 -8.34
CA ARG A 110 4.69 17.02 -8.88
C ARG A 110 3.64 16.23 -9.64
N ALA A 111 3.90 16.00 -10.94
CA ALA A 111 3.08 15.09 -11.73
C ALA A 111 3.29 13.65 -11.25
N HIS A 112 2.20 12.94 -10.95
CA HIS A 112 2.24 11.55 -10.47
C HIS A 112 1.87 10.53 -11.54
N ASN A 113 1.24 10.95 -12.65
CA ASN A 113 0.90 10.11 -13.81
C ASN A 113 0.09 8.85 -13.45
N LEU A 114 -0.71 8.90 -12.39
CA LEU A 114 -1.50 7.76 -11.93
C LEU A 114 -2.81 7.60 -12.72
N GLY A 115 -3.25 8.63 -13.44
CA GLY A 115 -4.49 8.64 -14.23
C GLY A 115 -5.76 8.69 -13.39
N VAL A 116 -5.62 8.74 -12.07
CA VAL A 116 -6.66 8.93 -11.06
C VAL A 116 -6.05 9.69 -9.88
N THR A 117 -6.88 10.42 -9.14
CA THR A 117 -6.44 11.05 -7.87
C THR A 117 -6.04 9.96 -6.87
N PRO A 118 -4.85 10.03 -6.24
CA PRO A 118 -4.42 9.02 -5.28
C PRO A 118 -5.34 8.93 -4.06
N SER A 119 -5.62 7.73 -3.56
CA SER A 119 -6.44 7.52 -2.36
C SER A 119 -5.68 7.75 -1.06
N LEU A 120 -4.35 7.59 -1.10
CA LEU A 120 -3.46 7.87 0.02
C LEU A 120 -2.20 8.58 -0.47
N ILE A 121 -1.80 9.63 0.25
CA ILE A 121 -0.54 10.36 0.02
C ILE A 121 0.15 10.50 1.36
N THR A 122 1.44 10.18 1.39
CA THR A 122 2.32 10.46 2.53
C THR A 122 3.40 11.44 2.09
N LEU A 123 3.63 12.44 2.93
CA LEU A 123 4.70 13.40 2.79
C LEU A 123 5.67 13.20 3.95
N VAL A 124 6.95 13.05 3.64
CA VAL A 124 8.01 12.94 4.64
C VAL A 124 9.04 14.03 4.44
N TRP A 125 9.58 14.52 5.56
CA TRP A 125 10.63 15.51 5.64
C TRP A 125 11.92 14.94 6.19
N CYS A 126 13.05 15.46 5.72
CA CYS A 126 14.35 15.28 6.37
C CYS A 126 15.23 16.52 6.18
N LEU A 127 16.26 16.65 7.01
CA LEU A 127 17.21 17.75 6.92
C LEU A 127 18.16 17.62 5.72
N THR A 128 18.56 16.39 5.40
CA THR A 128 19.48 16.06 4.30
C THR A 128 18.84 15.02 3.39
N ALA A 129 18.82 15.23 2.08
CA ALA A 129 18.25 14.27 1.15
C ALA A 129 18.83 12.85 1.35
N GLY A 130 17.98 11.83 1.34
CA GLY A 130 18.41 10.43 1.38
C GLY A 130 18.68 9.84 2.75
N THR A 131 18.49 10.58 3.86
CA THR A 131 18.70 9.98 5.20
C THR A 131 17.60 8.97 5.57
N THR A 132 17.93 8.09 6.51
CA THR A 132 16.99 7.18 7.15
C THR A 132 16.11 7.87 8.19
N TYR A 133 16.54 9.01 8.73
CA TYR A 133 15.72 9.85 9.61
C TYR A 133 14.71 10.64 8.78
N GLN A 134 13.44 10.28 8.92
CA GLN A 134 12.33 10.85 8.18
C GLN A 134 11.20 11.19 9.15
N VAL A 135 10.65 12.39 9.01
CA VAL A 135 9.56 12.87 9.85
C VAL A 135 8.31 12.99 8.97
N PRO A 136 7.19 12.32 9.30
CA PRO A 136 5.94 12.52 8.59
C PRO A 136 5.48 13.97 8.73
N VAL A 137 5.07 14.57 7.62
CA VAL A 137 4.51 15.92 7.60
C VAL A 137 3.02 15.83 7.37
N THR A 138 2.26 15.99 8.45
CA THR A 138 0.79 16.05 8.40
C THR A 138 0.28 17.49 8.45
N VAL A 139 1.07 18.39 9.03
CA VAL A 139 0.76 19.81 9.17
C VAL A 139 1.99 20.69 8.99
N VAL A 140 1.76 21.91 8.54
CA VAL A 140 2.70 23.03 8.54
C VAL A 140 2.01 24.25 9.17
N VAL A 141 2.77 25.16 9.74
CA VAL A 141 2.22 26.38 10.36
C VAL A 141 2.20 27.53 9.35
N SER A 142 1.02 28.09 9.14
CA SER A 142 0.85 29.38 8.46
C SER A 142 0.51 30.48 9.48
N THR A 143 0.92 31.71 9.19
CA THR A 143 0.62 32.96 9.90
C THR A 143 -0.35 33.85 9.12
N ALA A 144 -0.69 33.47 7.87
CA ALA A 144 -1.64 34.17 7.02
C ALA A 144 -2.46 33.17 6.16
N PRO A 145 -3.75 33.43 5.88
CA PRO A 145 -4.55 34.58 6.32
C PRO A 145 -4.88 34.56 7.82
N THR A 146 -4.78 33.40 8.47
CA THR A 146 -4.90 33.24 9.93
C THR A 146 -3.76 32.38 10.42
N GLN A 147 -3.28 32.63 11.64
CA GLN A 147 -2.31 31.76 12.27
C GLN A 147 -2.94 30.40 12.60
N GLY A 148 -2.33 29.32 12.13
CA GLY A 148 -2.83 27.98 12.37
C GLY A 148 -2.01 26.88 11.71
N GLU A 149 -2.36 25.65 12.05
CA GLU A 149 -1.83 24.44 11.43
C GLU A 149 -2.71 24.06 10.22
N TYR A 150 -2.06 23.80 9.10
CA TYR A 150 -2.72 23.43 7.86
C TYR A 150 -2.09 22.18 7.28
N ASN A 151 -2.91 21.32 6.67
CA ASN A 151 -2.38 20.21 5.88
C ASN A 151 -1.69 20.79 4.62
N PRO A 152 -0.41 20.46 4.38
CA PRO A 152 0.33 21.03 3.25
C PRO A 152 0.02 20.36 1.91
N LEU A 153 -0.77 19.28 1.88
CA LEU A 153 -1.02 18.47 0.69
C LEU A 153 -2.38 18.75 0.06
N TYR A 154 -2.37 18.86 -1.25
CA TYR A 154 -3.56 18.64 -2.07
C TYR A 154 -3.18 17.83 -3.32
N ALA A 155 -4.13 17.10 -3.89
CA ALA A 155 -3.92 16.34 -5.11
C ALA A 155 -5.15 16.37 -6.02
N ASP A 156 -4.88 16.24 -7.31
CA ASP A 156 -5.87 16.03 -8.36
C ASP A 156 -5.51 14.79 -9.17
N GLU A 157 -6.12 14.60 -10.35
CA GLU A 157 -5.90 13.42 -11.19
C GLU A 157 -4.49 13.37 -11.82
N SER A 158 -3.79 14.50 -11.84
CA SER A 158 -2.50 14.69 -12.54
C SER A 158 -1.34 15.01 -11.60
N ASN A 159 -1.59 15.81 -10.55
CA ASN A 159 -0.57 16.40 -9.71
C ASN A 159 -0.83 16.22 -8.21
N ILE A 160 0.26 16.05 -7.48
CA ILE A 160 0.31 16.26 -6.04
C ILE A 160 1.03 17.57 -5.83
N THR A 161 0.43 18.45 -5.03
CA THR A 161 1.02 19.74 -4.70
C THR A 161 1.22 19.85 -3.20
N VAL A 162 2.39 20.37 -2.84
CA VAL A 162 2.78 20.65 -1.47
C VAL A 162 2.92 22.16 -1.29
N ILE A 163 2.19 22.74 -0.33
CA ILE A 163 2.31 24.14 0.07
C ILE A 163 2.95 24.17 1.46
N THR A 164 4.13 24.78 1.57
CA THR A 164 4.78 24.95 2.87
C THR A 164 4.17 26.11 3.63
N GLY A 165 4.29 26.07 4.95
CA GLY A 165 3.93 27.18 5.82
C GLY A 165 4.74 28.43 5.51
N ASN A 166 4.27 29.57 5.99
CA ASN A 166 4.89 30.87 5.72
C ASN A 166 5.70 31.43 6.90
N SER A 167 5.76 30.70 8.02
CA SER A 167 6.53 31.09 9.20
C SER A 167 8.03 31.20 8.85
N ALA A 168 8.62 32.35 9.18
CA ALA A 168 10.04 32.63 8.93
C ALA A 168 10.97 32.02 9.98
N SER A 169 10.43 31.54 11.11
CA SER A 169 11.24 31.18 12.29
C SER A 169 11.20 29.68 12.63
N TYR A 170 10.10 29.00 12.34
CA TYR A 170 9.90 27.58 12.66
C TYR A 170 8.69 27.00 11.92
N ASP A 171 8.58 25.68 11.86
CA ASP A 171 7.34 24.95 11.51
C ASP A 171 6.75 25.15 10.10
N ALA A 172 7.48 25.81 9.21
CA ALA A 172 7.03 26.04 7.84
C ALA A 172 7.19 24.81 6.94
N THR A 173 8.22 24.00 7.14
CA THR A 173 8.44 22.78 6.35
C THR A 173 8.33 21.50 7.18
N CYS A 174 8.40 21.58 8.50
CA CYS A 174 8.15 20.44 9.37
C CYS A 174 7.67 20.96 10.71
N HIS A 175 6.49 20.55 11.15
CA HIS A 175 5.95 20.82 12.48
C HIS A 175 5.69 19.50 13.19
N SER A 176 6.62 19.09 14.05
CA SER A 176 6.53 17.84 14.81
C SER A 176 7.31 17.95 16.12
N ARG A 177 6.96 17.11 17.10
CA ARG A 177 7.70 17.04 18.38
C ARG A 177 9.17 16.64 18.21
N VAL A 178 9.51 15.95 17.12
CA VAL A 178 10.88 15.49 16.86
C VAL A 178 11.69 16.45 15.99
N ALA A 179 11.03 17.35 15.24
CA ALA A 179 11.69 18.31 14.36
C ALA A 179 10.77 19.50 14.02
N GLN A 180 11.34 20.69 14.08
CA GLN A 180 10.73 21.95 13.64
C GLN A 180 11.66 22.58 12.61
N SER A 181 11.13 23.00 11.45
CA SER A 181 11.99 23.53 10.39
C SER A 181 11.33 24.55 9.46
N THR A 182 12.16 25.43 8.89
CA THR A 182 11.83 26.35 7.80
C THR A 182 12.40 25.94 6.43
N ALA A 183 13.23 24.89 6.39
CA ALA A 183 13.80 24.33 5.17
C ALA A 183 14.11 22.84 5.29
N GLY A 184 14.43 22.18 4.17
CA GLY A 184 14.94 20.81 4.17
C GLY A 184 14.59 20.12 2.86
N TYR A 185 14.27 18.84 2.94
CA TYR A 185 13.90 18.04 1.78
C TYR A 185 12.60 17.30 2.03
N TYR A 186 11.76 17.24 1.00
CA TYR A 186 10.54 16.44 0.99
C TYR A 186 10.66 15.25 0.05
N LYS A 187 9.90 14.21 0.37
CA LYS A 187 9.59 13.09 -0.52
C LYS A 187 8.10 12.77 -0.40
N ILE A 188 7.46 12.56 -1.55
CA ILE A 188 6.05 12.20 -1.67
C ILE A 188 5.96 10.73 -2.02
N ARG A 189 5.05 10.00 -1.37
CA ARG A 189 4.63 8.65 -1.76
C ARG A 189 3.12 8.62 -1.90
N ALA A 190 2.61 8.13 -3.02
CA ALA A 190 1.19 8.09 -3.31
C ALA A 190 0.74 6.69 -3.74
N TYR A 191 -0.49 6.36 -3.38
CA TYR A 191 -1.11 5.05 -3.55
C TYR A 191 -2.48 5.22 -4.22
N LYS A 192 -2.78 4.38 -5.21
CA LYS A 192 -4.08 4.31 -5.87
C LYS A 192 -5.11 3.65 -4.97
#